data_AF-A0A927WGU5-F1
#
_entry.id   AF-A0A927WGU5-F1
#
_cell.length_a   1.000
_cell.length_b   1.000
_cell.length_c   1.000
_cell.angle_alpha   90.00
_cell.angle_beta   90.00
_cell.angle_gamma   90.00
#
_symmetry.space_group_name_H-M   'P 1'
#
loop_
_entity.id
_entity.type
_entity.pdbx_description
1 polymer ?
#
loop_
_entity_poly.entity_id
_entity_poly.type
_entity_poly.pdbx_seq_one_letter_code
_entity_poly.pdbx_strand_id
1 'polypeptide(L)'
;MEKLKALWEFFKKKPLYLAALLVIMFVGGNLAMVTVEKFPHLACSPCHVMAPYVDAYDNSELLSHAHAQANVNCIDCHENGIEDKIQETVWYVTDDFDDPPYKRAFPNEMCTKCHSDIDAIVAKTDFGEANPHNSHLGDLVCSDCHKMHNQSRAKCADCHNFEFLQNLPADWDKEAKKTK
;
A
#
# COMPACT_ATOMS: atom_id res chain seq x y z
N MET A 1 23.73 39.11 3.37
CA MET A 1 23.96 39.23 4.83
C MET A 1 23.13 40.34 5.46
N GLU A 2 23.19 41.58 4.96
CA GLU A 2 22.36 42.72 5.41
C GLU A 2 20.85 42.43 5.46
N LYS A 3 20.29 41.85 4.40
CA LYS A 3 18.86 41.50 4.34
C LYS A 3 18.45 40.45 5.38
N LEU A 4 19.31 39.48 5.69
CA LEU A 4 19.07 38.46 6.72
C LEU A 4 19.09 39.08 8.13
N LYS A 5 20.01 40.01 8.39
CA LYS A 5 20.05 40.76 9.65
C LYS A 5 18.80 41.62 9.84
N ALA A 6 18.35 42.31 8.79
CA ALA A 6 17.12 43.09 8.83
C ALA A 6 15.87 42.23 9.07
N LEU A 7 15.80 41.04 8.44
CA LEU A 7 14.74 40.07 8.66
C LEU A 7 14.73 39.55 10.11
N TRP A 8 15.90 39.21 10.63
CA TRP A 8 16.06 38.72 11.99
C TRP A 8 15.64 39.76 13.03
N GLU A 9 16.07 41.02 12.87
CA GLU A 9 15.66 42.12 13.75
C GLU A 9 14.16 42.45 13.65
N PHE A 10 13.56 42.30 12.46
CA PHE A 10 12.12 42.42 12.27
C PHE A 10 11.34 41.35 13.04
N PHE A 11 11.75 40.08 12.89
CA PHE A 11 11.10 38.95 13.57
C PHE A 11 11.34 38.93 15.08
N LYS A 12 12.51 39.37 15.54
CA LYS A 12 12.83 39.55 16.97
C LYS A 12 11.90 40.57 17.64
N LYS A 13 11.53 41.64 16.93
CA LYS A 13 10.58 42.66 17.41
C LYS A 13 9.12 42.22 17.28
N LYS A 14 8.84 41.23 16.43
CA LYS A 14 7.49 40.75 16.12
C LYS A 14 7.41 39.22 16.19
N PRO A 15 7.57 38.61 17.38
CA PRO A 15 7.66 37.16 17.53
C PRO A 15 6.42 36.42 17.03
N LEU A 16 5.23 37.05 17.12
CA LEU A 16 3.98 36.49 16.58
C LEU A 16 4.02 36.29 15.05
N TYR A 17 4.68 37.18 14.30
CA TYR A 17 4.80 37.04 12.84
C TYR A 17 5.78 35.93 12.46
N LEU A 18 6.85 35.75 13.25
CA LEU A 18 7.76 34.62 13.07
C LEU A 18 7.04 33.30 13.36
N ALA A 19 6.30 33.24 14.47
CA ALA A 19 5.51 32.07 14.81
C ALA A 19 4.46 31.75 13.72
N ALA A 20 3.74 32.76 13.23
CA ALA A 20 2.79 32.59 12.13
C ALA A 20 3.46 32.08 10.85
N LEU A 21 4.62 32.64 10.48
CA LEU A 21 5.38 32.19 9.31
C LEU A 21 5.85 30.74 9.45
N LEU A 22 6.34 30.35 10.63
CA LEU A 22 6.75 28.96 10.92
C LEU A 22 5.56 28.00 10.82
N VAL A 23 4.40 28.39 11.37
CA VAL A 23 3.17 27.58 11.26
C VAL A 23 2.73 27.45 9.80
N ILE A 24 2.75 28.53 9.03
CA ILE A 24 2.40 28.50 7.60
C ILE A 24 3.34 27.59 6.82
N MET A 25 4.66 27.69 7.06
CA MET A 25 5.63 26.81 6.42
C MET A 25 5.44 25.35 6.84
N PHE A 26 5.16 25.08 8.12
CA PHE A 26 4.91 23.73 8.60
C PHE A 26 3.67 23.13 7.94
N VAL A 27 2.55 23.86 7.92
CA VAL A 27 1.30 23.41 7.29
C VAL A 27 1.49 23.24 5.78
N GLY A 28 2.12 24.20 5.11
CA GLY A 28 2.41 24.13 3.68
C GLY A 28 3.34 22.97 3.33
N GLY A 29 4.36 22.73 4.15
CA GLY A 29 5.28 21.60 3.99
C GLY A 29 4.59 20.25 4.19
N ASN A 30 3.77 20.09 5.23
CA ASN A 30 3.02 18.86 5.44
C ASN A 30 2.06 18.58 4.28
N LEU A 31 1.35 19.60 3.80
CA LEU A 31 0.45 19.45 2.66
C LEU A 31 1.19 19.06 1.38
N ALA A 32 2.36 19.66 1.14
CA ALA A 32 3.23 19.31 0.01
C ALA A 32 3.71 17.86 0.13
N MET A 33 4.16 17.42 1.30
CA MET A 33 4.62 16.04 1.53
C MET A 33 3.50 15.02 1.27
N VAL A 34 2.31 15.23 1.83
CA VAL A 34 1.15 14.36 1.59
C VAL A 34 0.76 14.31 0.11
N THR A 35 0.99 15.40 -0.62
CA THR A 35 0.73 15.44 -2.07
C THR A 35 1.81 14.68 -2.85
N VAL A 36 3.08 14.82 -2.50
CA VAL A 36 4.21 14.14 -3.16
C VAL A 36 4.16 12.63 -2.95
N GLU A 37 3.72 12.17 -1.77
CA GLU A 37 3.58 10.75 -1.45
C GLU A 37 2.55 10.00 -2.32
N LYS A 38 1.66 10.73 -2.99
CA LYS A 38 0.75 10.17 -4.00
C LYS A 38 1.41 9.89 -5.35
N PHE A 39 2.67 10.29 -5.54
CA PHE A 39 3.44 10.04 -6.75
C PHE A 39 4.54 9.01 -6.45
N PRO A 40 4.29 7.72 -6.67
CA PRO A 40 5.20 6.64 -6.25
C PRO A 40 6.60 6.77 -6.87
N HIS A 41 6.71 7.27 -8.10
CA HIS A 41 8.00 7.53 -8.75
C HIS A 41 8.87 8.57 -8.03
N LEU A 42 8.27 9.52 -7.30
CA LEU A 42 8.98 10.56 -6.58
C LEU A 42 9.24 10.20 -5.13
N ALA A 43 8.30 9.49 -4.50
CA ALA A 43 8.36 9.20 -3.07
C ALA A 43 8.90 7.80 -2.73
N CYS A 44 8.60 6.78 -3.54
CA CYS A 44 8.86 5.39 -3.22
C CYS A 44 9.96 4.77 -4.10
N SER A 45 9.92 5.03 -5.41
CA SER A 45 10.91 4.47 -6.36
C SER A 45 12.37 4.82 -6.05
N PRO A 46 12.71 5.99 -5.48
CA PRO A 46 14.09 6.29 -5.09
C PRO A 46 14.59 5.49 -3.89
N CYS A 47 13.69 4.89 -3.09
CA CYS A 47 14.08 4.03 -1.99
C CYS A 47 14.65 2.72 -2.52
N HIS A 48 15.58 2.14 -1.77
CA HIS A 48 16.21 0.88 -2.14
C HIS A 48 15.14 -0.21 -2.34
N VAL A 49 15.31 -1.03 -3.38
CA VAL A 49 14.47 -2.17 -3.79
C VAL A 49 13.00 -1.89 -4.19
N MET A 50 12.51 -0.65 -4.12
CA MET A 50 11.11 -0.33 -4.44
C MET A 50 10.81 -0.14 -5.93
N ALA A 51 11.81 0.17 -6.76
CA ALA A 51 11.60 0.46 -8.18
C ALA A 51 10.82 -0.63 -8.95
N PRO A 52 11.10 -1.95 -8.79
CA PRO A 52 10.31 -2.99 -9.47
C PRO A 52 8.85 -3.05 -9.00
N TYR A 53 8.57 -2.73 -7.73
CA TYR A 53 7.21 -2.70 -7.19
C TYR A 53 6.41 -1.52 -7.74
N VAL A 54 7.06 -0.37 -7.89
CA VAL A 54 6.46 0.82 -8.54
C VAL A 54 6.19 0.53 -10.02
N ASP A 55 7.16 -0.02 -10.75
CA ASP A 55 6.96 -0.39 -12.15
C ASP A 55 5.82 -1.40 -12.32
N ALA A 56 5.77 -2.44 -11.47
CA ALA A 56 4.68 -3.41 -11.53
C ALA A 56 3.32 -2.79 -11.16
N TYR A 57 3.28 -1.84 -10.23
CA TYR A 57 2.07 -1.08 -9.91
C TYR A 57 1.58 -0.27 -11.13
N ASP A 58 2.48 0.30 -11.93
CA ASP A 58 2.10 1.10 -13.10
C ASP A 58 1.83 0.27 -14.36
N ASN A 59 2.50 -0.88 -14.54
CA ASN A 59 2.61 -1.55 -15.85
C ASN A 59 2.34 -3.06 -15.86
N SER A 60 2.10 -3.71 -14.71
CA SER A 60 1.91 -5.18 -14.68
C SER A 60 0.44 -5.62 -14.71
N GLU A 61 0.21 -6.93 -14.79
CA GLU A 61 -1.12 -7.53 -14.61
C GLU A 61 -1.42 -7.86 -13.14
N LEU A 62 -0.54 -7.49 -12.20
CA LEU A 62 -0.73 -7.81 -10.78
C LEU A 62 -1.89 -7.03 -10.17
N LEU A 63 -2.43 -7.53 -9.06
CA LEU A 63 -3.55 -6.89 -8.36
C LEU A 63 -3.23 -5.45 -7.90
N SER A 64 -1.95 -5.13 -7.66
CA SER A 64 -1.52 -3.75 -7.40
C SER A 64 -1.80 -2.81 -8.58
N HIS A 65 -1.68 -3.29 -9.83
CA HIS A 65 -1.99 -2.48 -11.00
C HIS A 65 -3.49 -2.24 -11.16
N ALA A 66 -4.32 -3.25 -10.87
CA ALA A 66 -5.77 -3.05 -10.84
C ALA A 66 -6.18 -1.98 -9.80
N HIS A 67 -5.45 -1.87 -8.69
CA HIS A 67 -5.64 -0.80 -7.70
C HIS A 67 -5.13 0.55 -8.20
N ALA A 68 -4.02 0.59 -8.95
CA ALA A 68 -3.56 1.79 -9.63
C ALA A 68 -4.62 2.36 -10.60
N GLN A 69 -5.23 1.48 -11.40
CA GLN A 69 -6.33 1.84 -12.32
C GLN A 69 -7.57 2.36 -11.58
N ALA A 70 -7.79 1.92 -10.34
CA ALA A 70 -8.83 2.42 -9.45
C ALA A 70 -8.43 3.68 -8.66
N ASN A 71 -7.29 4.30 -8.99
CA ASN A 71 -6.76 5.49 -8.33
C ASN A 71 -6.47 5.29 -6.82
N VAL A 72 -6.07 4.07 -6.45
CA VAL A 72 -5.59 3.72 -5.10
C VAL A 72 -4.06 3.79 -5.10
N ASN A 73 -3.50 4.63 -4.24
CA ASN A 73 -2.07 4.92 -4.16
C ASN A 73 -1.36 3.97 -3.18
N CYS A 74 -0.03 3.90 -3.26
CA CYS A 74 0.77 3.05 -2.36
C CYS A 74 0.47 3.32 -0.88
N ILE A 75 0.41 4.59 -0.49
CA ILE A 75 0.17 5.04 0.89
C ILE A 75 -1.25 4.79 1.39
N ASP A 76 -2.20 4.51 0.49
CA ASP A 76 -3.56 4.18 0.90
C ASP A 76 -3.61 2.80 1.58
N CYS A 77 -2.62 1.93 1.31
CA CYS A 77 -2.41 0.65 2.01
C CYS A 77 -1.17 0.66 2.91
N HIS A 78 -0.06 1.23 2.44
CA HIS A 78 1.18 1.39 3.19
C HIS A 78 1.16 2.69 3.99
N GLU A 79 0.18 2.81 4.89
CA GLU A 79 0.13 3.94 5.82
C GLU A 79 1.39 3.91 6.69
N ASN A 80 2.26 4.89 6.49
CA ASN A 80 3.49 5.08 7.25
C ASN A 80 3.35 6.35 8.11
N GLY A 81 3.50 6.21 9.42
CA GLY A 81 3.58 7.34 10.33
C GLY A 81 4.86 8.15 10.13
N ILE A 82 4.96 9.29 10.81
CA ILE A 82 6.19 10.10 10.79
C ILE A 82 7.39 9.29 11.33
N GLU A 83 7.15 8.43 12.32
CA GLU A 83 8.18 7.55 12.87
C GLU A 83 8.71 6.55 11.84
N ASP A 84 7.82 5.90 11.09
CA ASP A 84 8.20 4.96 10.02
C ASP A 84 9.03 5.66 8.94
N LYS A 85 8.63 6.88 8.53
CA LYS A 85 9.39 7.68 7.54
C LYS A 85 10.78 8.05 8.03
N ILE A 86 10.94 8.33 9.32
CA ILE A 86 12.24 8.59 9.93
C ILE A 86 13.11 7.33 9.90
N GLN A 87 12.55 6.17 10.28
CA GLN A 87 13.26 4.90 10.23
C GLN A 87 13.64 4.49 8.80
N GLU A 88 12.73 4.63 7.84
CA GLU A 88 12.98 4.41 6.42
C GLU A 88 14.12 5.29 5.90
N THR A 89 14.19 6.55 6.33
CA THR A 89 15.29 7.45 6.00
C THR A 89 16.61 6.96 6.61
N VAL A 90 16.60 6.51 7.86
CA VAL A 90 17.78 5.95 8.52
C VAL A 90 18.28 4.73 7.75
N TRP A 91 17.40 3.76 7.48
CA TRP A 91 17.74 2.55 6.72
C TRP A 91 18.29 2.86 5.32
N TYR A 92 17.73 3.85 4.65
CA TYR A 92 18.23 4.31 3.34
C TYR A 92 19.67 4.85 3.42
N VAL A 93 19.97 5.70 4.42
CA VAL A 93 21.32 6.31 4.52
C VAL A 93 22.36 5.36 5.13
N THR A 94 21.94 4.38 5.94
CA THR A 94 22.82 3.39 6.54
C THR A 94 22.97 2.13 5.70
N ASP A 95 22.22 1.99 4.61
CA ASP A 95 22.16 0.79 3.77
C ASP A 95 21.72 -0.46 4.57
N ASP A 96 20.86 -0.27 5.58
CA ASP A 96 20.43 -1.32 6.52
C ASP A 96 18.95 -1.68 6.27
N PHE A 97 18.70 -2.49 5.24
CA PHE A 97 17.36 -2.93 4.84
C PHE A 97 17.37 -4.37 4.31
N ASP A 98 16.21 -5.02 4.35
CA ASP A 98 16.02 -6.36 3.82
C ASP A 98 15.86 -6.34 2.28
N ASP A 99 16.56 -7.25 1.59
CA ASP A 99 16.38 -7.55 0.16
C ASP A 99 16.20 -9.07 -0.05
N PRO A 100 14.98 -9.56 -0.37
CA PRO A 100 13.76 -8.79 -0.60
C PRO A 100 13.15 -8.26 0.72
N PRO A 101 12.35 -7.18 0.66
CA PRO A 101 11.72 -6.61 1.83
C PRO A 101 10.76 -7.60 2.50
N TYR A 102 10.68 -7.57 3.83
CA TYR A 102 9.77 -8.42 4.58
C TYR A 102 8.30 -8.18 4.16
N LYS A 103 7.55 -9.27 4.01
CA LYS A 103 6.14 -9.20 3.63
C LYS A 103 5.31 -8.56 4.76
N ARG A 104 4.71 -7.41 4.49
CA ARG A 104 3.73 -6.79 5.40
C ARG A 104 2.44 -7.62 5.47
N ALA A 105 1.94 -7.80 6.69
CA ALA A 105 0.65 -8.41 6.94
C ALA A 105 -0.40 -7.30 7.04
N PHE A 106 -1.45 -7.40 6.23
CA PHE A 106 -2.59 -6.49 6.30
C PHE A 106 -3.82 -7.27 6.77
N PRO A 107 -4.51 -6.79 7.82
CA PRO A 107 -5.72 -7.42 8.29
C PRO A 107 -6.90 -7.07 7.36
N ASN A 108 -8.01 -7.80 7.46
CA ASN A 108 -9.15 -7.65 6.53
C ASN A 108 -9.74 -6.24 6.53
N GLU A 109 -9.67 -5.56 7.66
CA GLU A 109 -10.16 -4.19 7.86
C GLU A 109 -9.50 -3.22 6.88
N MET A 110 -8.24 -3.45 6.51
CA MET A 110 -7.56 -2.65 5.50
C MET A 110 -8.27 -2.73 4.16
N CYS A 111 -8.63 -3.93 3.73
CA CYS A 111 -9.34 -4.16 2.47
C CYS A 111 -10.77 -3.62 2.53
N THR A 112 -11.47 -3.81 3.65
CA THR A 112 -12.87 -3.38 3.82
C THR A 112 -13.02 -1.88 4.09
N LYS A 113 -11.93 -1.09 4.12
CA LYS A 113 -12.02 0.38 4.03
C LYS A 113 -12.65 0.82 2.70
N CYS A 114 -12.39 0.08 1.63
CA CYS A 114 -12.87 0.40 0.27
C CYS A 114 -13.75 -0.70 -0.32
N HIS A 115 -13.51 -1.96 0.04
CA HIS A 115 -14.40 -3.06 -0.31
C HIS A 115 -15.56 -3.15 0.69
N SER A 116 -16.68 -3.75 0.26
CA SER A 116 -17.82 -3.99 1.16
C SER A 116 -17.40 -4.82 2.37
N ASP A 117 -18.22 -4.82 3.42
CA ASP A 117 -18.02 -5.74 4.54
C ASP A 117 -18.01 -7.21 4.09
N ILE A 118 -17.46 -8.07 4.93
CA ILE A 118 -17.29 -9.49 4.63
C ILE A 118 -18.62 -10.17 4.31
N ASP A 119 -19.71 -9.85 5.02
CA ASP A 119 -21.02 -10.47 4.78
C ASP A 119 -21.56 -10.15 3.38
N ALA A 120 -21.41 -8.90 2.94
CA ALA A 120 -21.78 -8.48 1.60
C ALA A 120 -20.89 -9.11 0.52
N ILE A 121 -19.60 -9.33 0.79
CA ILE A 121 -18.70 -10.04 -0.12
C ILE A 121 -19.11 -11.51 -0.24
N VAL A 122 -19.38 -12.17 0.90
CA VAL A 122 -19.85 -13.55 0.95
C VAL A 122 -21.14 -13.70 0.16
N ALA A 123 -22.13 -12.83 0.38
CA ALA A 123 -23.41 -12.88 -0.33
C ALA A 123 -23.26 -12.72 -1.86
N LYS A 124 -22.27 -11.96 -2.33
CA LYS A 124 -21.99 -11.76 -3.77
C LYS A 124 -21.18 -12.87 -4.42
N THR A 125 -20.60 -13.76 -3.62
CA THR A 125 -19.68 -14.81 -4.10
C THR A 125 -20.18 -16.21 -3.79
N ASP A 126 -21.49 -16.35 -3.63
CA ASP A 126 -22.15 -17.65 -3.58
C ASP A 126 -22.23 -18.25 -5.00
N PHE A 127 -21.22 -19.06 -5.33
CA PHE A 127 -21.14 -19.78 -6.59
C PHE A 127 -21.85 -21.15 -6.54
N GLY A 128 -22.67 -21.39 -5.52
CA GLY A 128 -23.44 -22.63 -5.35
C GLY A 128 -22.62 -23.79 -4.79
N GLU A 129 -21.61 -24.26 -5.52
CA GLU A 129 -20.79 -25.41 -5.09
C GLU A 129 -19.87 -25.07 -3.93
N ALA A 130 -19.35 -23.84 -3.90
CA ALA A 130 -18.47 -23.34 -2.86
C ALA A 130 -18.44 -21.81 -2.89
N ASN A 131 -18.13 -21.21 -1.75
CA ASN A 131 -17.93 -19.78 -1.61
C ASN A 131 -16.48 -19.51 -1.15
N PRO A 132 -15.65 -18.82 -1.95
CA PRO A 132 -14.25 -18.58 -1.59
C PRO A 132 -14.09 -17.66 -0.36
N HIS A 133 -15.11 -16.90 0.00
CA HIS A 133 -15.11 -15.99 1.15
C HIS A 133 -15.87 -16.55 2.36
N ASN A 134 -16.46 -17.75 2.24
CA ASN A 134 -17.07 -18.48 3.34
C ASN A 134 -16.67 -19.95 3.26
N SER A 135 -15.49 -20.24 3.81
CA SER A 135 -14.85 -21.56 3.71
C SER A 135 -14.69 -22.22 5.07
N HIS A 136 -14.56 -23.54 5.06
CA HIS A 136 -14.26 -24.33 6.27
C HIS A 136 -12.82 -24.12 6.80
N LEU A 137 -12.00 -23.32 6.12
CA LEU A 137 -10.65 -22.97 6.60
C LEU A 137 -10.70 -21.91 7.70
N GLY A 138 -11.86 -21.27 7.94
CA GLY A 138 -12.06 -20.31 9.02
C GLY A 138 -11.34 -18.98 8.76
N ASP A 139 -10.38 -18.65 9.61
CA ASP A 139 -9.76 -17.32 9.78
C ASP A 139 -8.79 -16.93 8.65
N LEU A 140 -9.23 -17.01 7.39
CA LEU A 140 -8.46 -16.51 6.26
C LEU A 140 -8.53 -14.98 6.21
N VAL A 141 -7.38 -14.36 5.93
CA VAL A 141 -7.33 -12.94 5.58
C VAL A 141 -7.30 -12.75 4.08
N CYS A 142 -7.75 -11.60 3.58
CA CYS A 142 -7.77 -11.28 2.15
C CYS A 142 -6.41 -11.56 1.49
N SER A 143 -5.33 -11.17 2.18
CA SER A 143 -3.94 -11.31 1.71
C SER A 143 -3.41 -12.75 1.69
N ASP A 144 -4.18 -13.74 2.18
CA ASP A 144 -3.83 -15.16 2.04
C ASP A 144 -4.03 -15.67 0.61
N CYS A 145 -5.01 -15.12 -0.10
CA CYS A 145 -5.31 -15.45 -1.49
C CYS A 145 -4.96 -14.29 -2.45
N HIS A 146 -5.40 -13.08 -2.12
CA HIS A 146 -5.23 -11.87 -2.93
C HIS A 146 -3.85 -11.26 -2.71
N LYS A 147 -2.92 -11.46 -3.64
CA LYS A 147 -1.55 -10.94 -3.54
C LYS A 147 -1.44 -9.66 -4.36
N MET A 148 -1.07 -8.55 -3.71
CA MET A 148 -0.94 -7.25 -4.37
C MET A 148 0.27 -7.23 -5.31
N HIS A 149 1.44 -7.63 -4.80
CA HIS A 149 2.72 -7.52 -5.50
C HIS A 149 3.25 -8.86 -6.05
N ASN A 150 2.39 -9.88 -6.18
CA ASN A 150 2.71 -11.18 -6.73
C ASN A 150 1.46 -11.79 -7.37
N GLN A 151 1.60 -12.89 -8.09
CA GLN A 151 0.45 -13.61 -8.64
C GLN A 151 -0.49 -14.06 -7.51
N SER A 152 -1.79 -13.78 -7.64
CA SER A 152 -2.78 -14.20 -6.65
C SER A 152 -3.06 -15.70 -6.76
N ARG A 153 -3.37 -16.37 -5.66
CA ARG A 153 -3.62 -17.82 -5.65
C ARG A 153 -4.70 -18.17 -4.64
N ALA A 154 -5.77 -18.81 -5.08
CA ALA A 154 -6.82 -19.25 -4.19
C ALA A 154 -6.33 -20.44 -3.33
N LYS A 155 -6.43 -20.32 -2.01
CA LYS A 155 -6.10 -21.41 -1.07
C LYS A 155 -6.90 -22.69 -1.35
N CYS A 156 -8.13 -22.55 -1.85
CA CYS A 156 -8.98 -23.68 -2.23
C CYS A 156 -8.33 -24.57 -3.31
N ALA A 157 -7.56 -23.98 -4.23
CA ALA A 157 -6.90 -24.71 -5.32
C ALA A 157 -5.80 -25.67 -4.85
N ASP A 158 -5.39 -25.59 -3.58
CA ASP A 158 -4.43 -26.53 -3.01
C ASP A 158 -5.07 -27.91 -2.75
N CYS A 159 -6.41 -27.99 -2.64
CA CYS A 159 -7.14 -29.22 -2.32
C CYS A 159 -8.33 -29.50 -3.26
N HIS A 160 -8.91 -28.48 -3.88
CA HIS A 160 -10.15 -28.55 -4.65
C HIS A 160 -9.95 -28.06 -6.10
N ASN A 161 -10.89 -28.45 -6.97
CA ASN A 161 -10.93 -28.04 -8.37
C ASN A 161 -12.35 -27.60 -8.77
N PHE A 162 -12.88 -26.60 -8.05
CA PHE A 162 -14.20 -26.01 -8.32
C PHE A 162 -14.22 -25.26 -9.65
N GLU A 163 -15.41 -25.12 -10.26
CA GLU A 163 -15.58 -24.39 -11.52
C GLU A 163 -15.09 -22.93 -11.42
N PHE A 164 -15.37 -22.24 -10.32
CA PHE A 164 -14.95 -20.85 -10.14
C PHE A 164 -13.42 -20.66 -10.18
N LEU A 165 -12.64 -21.69 -9.82
CA LEU A 165 -11.18 -21.64 -9.87
C LEU A 165 -10.65 -21.60 -11.32
N GLN A 166 -11.40 -22.20 -12.25
CA GLN A 166 -11.06 -22.21 -13.68
C GLN A 166 -11.37 -20.86 -14.33
N ASN A 167 -12.36 -20.16 -13.78
CA ASN A 167 -12.86 -18.86 -14.24
C ASN A 167 -12.20 -17.66 -13.53
N LEU A 168 -11.12 -17.87 -12.77
CA LEU A 168 -10.37 -16.77 -12.16
C LEU A 168 -9.74 -15.85 -13.23
N PRO A 169 -9.46 -14.58 -12.88
CA PRO A 169 -8.71 -13.67 -13.75
C PRO A 169 -7.34 -14.25 -14.20
N ALA A 170 -6.80 -13.74 -15.31
CA ALA A 170 -5.58 -14.29 -15.92
C ALA A 170 -4.31 -14.11 -15.05
N ASP A 171 -4.31 -13.08 -14.21
CA ASP A 171 -3.29 -12.75 -13.21
C ASP A 171 -3.31 -13.64 -11.97
N TRP A 172 -4.21 -14.64 -11.93
CA TRP A 172 -4.24 -15.65 -10.88
C TRP A 172 -3.52 -16.92 -11.30
N ASP A 173 -2.86 -17.53 -10.32
CA ASP A 173 -2.35 -18.87 -10.43
C ASP A 173 -3.54 -19.85 -10.37
N LYS A 174 -3.82 -20.45 -11.53
CA LYS A 174 -4.90 -21.42 -11.75
C LYS A 174 -4.45 -22.86 -11.55
N GLU A 175 -3.17 -23.10 -11.27
CA GLU A 175 -2.66 -24.45 -11.11
C GLU A 175 -3.08 -25.01 -9.75
N ALA A 176 -4.08 -25.90 -9.77
CA ALA A 176 -4.35 -26.75 -8.62
C ALA A 176 -3.08 -27.57 -8.33
N LYS A 177 -2.61 -27.55 -7.07
CA LYS A 177 -1.52 -28.44 -6.70
C LYS A 177 -2.02 -29.87 -6.91
N LYS A 178 -1.38 -30.60 -7.83
CA LYS A 178 -1.58 -32.05 -7.93
C LYS A 178 -1.12 -32.63 -6.60
N THR A 179 -2.07 -32.97 -5.75
CA THR A 179 -1.80 -33.71 -4.52
C THR A 179 -1.03 -34.98 -4.90
N LYS A 180 0.11 -35.16 -4.24
CA LYS A 180 0.96 -36.34 -4.39
C LYS A 180 0.44 -37.47 -3.52
#